data_AF-A0A0U2ZLW4-F1
#
_entry.id   AF-A0A0U2ZLW4-F1
#
_cell.length_a   1.000
_cell.length_b   1.000
_cell.length_c   1.000
_cell.angle_alpha   90.00
_cell.angle_beta   90.00
_cell.angle_gamma   90.00
#
_symmetry.space_group_name_H-M   'P 1'
#
loop_
_entity.id
_entity.type
_entity.pdbx_description
1 polymer ?
#
loop_
_entity_poly.entity_id
_entity_poly.type
_entity_poly.pdbx_seq_one_letter_code
_entity_poly.pdbx_strand_id
1 'polypeptide(L)'
;MIKPFKLPTALLQSLHGRTSRLLVAWLIGLLTLSGCSFFASSPPRLNVELRYDGHPVPCGTALGMSGGGWYLEHSKFYLSDFRDQNGQSLKLENSKWQTDDLVLVSIEQKDCWRGGEMPGNHQIRFSKEVDLGDIERLQFALGVPVNSGNQNPLTQPSPLNLSSMFWSVHSGHKFARIELSSVSDSWAFHLGGVDCANNQEASEPCYKADLLEFDLARPKGAANTLVFHIDRLLQGIELNKANSCTFQPGETESCEMVLSNLHQSVIEWI
;
A
#
# COMPACT_ATOMS: atom_id res chain seq x y z
N MET A 1 78.68 -8.72 -55.36
CA MET A 1 78.33 -7.34 -54.94
C MET A 1 77.75 -7.39 -53.54
N ILE A 2 78.36 -6.64 -52.62
CA ILE A 2 77.92 -6.22 -51.28
C ILE A 2 77.83 -7.29 -50.17
N LYS A 3 78.89 -7.34 -49.34
CA LYS A 3 78.84 -7.47 -47.86
C LYS A 3 78.97 -6.05 -47.26
N PRO A 4 78.87 -5.83 -45.93
CA PRO A 4 77.74 -6.04 -44.99
C PRO A 4 77.52 -4.78 -44.10
N PHE A 5 76.51 -4.74 -43.23
CA PHE A 5 76.63 -3.94 -41.98
C PHE A 5 75.82 -4.56 -40.83
N LYS A 6 76.51 -4.77 -39.70
CA LYS A 6 75.99 -5.30 -38.43
C LYS A 6 75.51 -4.15 -37.54
N LEU A 7 74.53 -4.39 -36.68
CA LEU A 7 74.43 -3.70 -35.39
C LEU A 7 74.23 -4.72 -34.25
N PRO A 8 74.69 -4.41 -33.01
CA PRO A 8 75.19 -5.39 -32.06
C PRO A 8 74.17 -5.80 -30.99
N THR A 9 74.25 -7.08 -30.61
CA THR A 9 73.78 -7.64 -29.34
C THR A 9 74.62 -7.11 -28.18
N ALA A 10 74.16 -6.08 -27.47
CA ALA A 10 74.42 -5.84 -26.03
C ALA A 10 73.78 -4.53 -25.57
N LEU A 11 72.57 -4.62 -25.00
CA LEU A 11 71.84 -3.72 -24.08
C LEU A 11 70.34 -3.98 -24.37
N LEU A 12 69.45 -4.49 -23.51
CA LEU A 12 69.39 -4.59 -22.07
C LEU A 12 68.79 -5.96 -21.70
N GLN A 13 69.62 -6.87 -21.20
CA GLN A 13 69.19 -7.79 -20.15
C GLN A 13 69.29 -7.01 -18.83
N SER A 14 68.23 -6.33 -18.43
CA SER A 14 68.07 -5.81 -17.07
C SER A 14 66.66 -5.23 -17.01
N LEU A 15 65.85 -5.72 -16.06
CA LEU A 15 64.41 -5.43 -15.80
C LEU A 15 63.48 -6.66 -15.93
N HIS A 16 64.01 -7.88 -16.00
CA HIS A 16 63.23 -9.07 -15.63
C HIS A 16 63.56 -9.47 -14.19
N GLY A 17 62.61 -9.28 -13.27
CA GLY A 17 62.57 -10.18 -12.10
C GLY A 17 61.95 -9.65 -10.81
N ARG A 18 62.03 -8.35 -10.49
CA ARG A 18 61.65 -7.87 -9.13
C ARG A 18 60.61 -6.76 -9.07
N THR A 19 60.63 -5.78 -9.98
CA THR A 19 59.68 -4.66 -9.96
C THR A 19 58.28 -5.04 -10.44
N SER A 20 58.18 -5.95 -11.42
CA SER A 20 56.91 -6.45 -11.94
C SER A 20 56.10 -7.27 -10.92
N ARG A 21 56.76 -8.05 -10.06
CA ARG A 21 56.07 -8.84 -9.02
C ARG A 21 55.48 -7.98 -7.90
N LEU A 22 56.14 -6.86 -7.55
CA LEU A 22 55.66 -5.93 -6.53
C LEU A 22 54.48 -5.07 -7.04
N LEU A 23 54.49 -4.65 -8.31
CA LEU A 23 53.39 -3.92 -8.94
C LEU A 23 52.14 -4.81 -9.12
N VAL A 24 52.31 -6.07 -9.49
CA VAL A 24 51.19 -7.03 -9.60
C VAL A 24 50.62 -7.36 -8.21
N ALA A 25 51.45 -7.50 -7.18
CA ALA A 25 50.98 -7.71 -5.81
C ALA A 25 50.24 -6.48 -5.25
N TRP A 26 50.65 -5.25 -5.60
CA TRP A 26 49.94 -4.02 -5.24
C TRP A 26 48.60 -3.86 -5.95
N LEU A 27 48.50 -4.25 -7.24
CA LEU A 27 47.21 -4.26 -7.94
C LEU A 27 46.24 -5.30 -7.38
N ILE A 28 46.72 -6.48 -6.99
CA ILE A 28 45.88 -7.52 -6.37
C ILE A 28 45.42 -7.10 -4.96
N GLY A 29 46.24 -6.38 -4.20
CA GLY A 29 45.86 -5.81 -2.91
C GLY A 29 44.73 -4.77 -3.00
N LEU A 30 44.79 -3.85 -3.96
CA LEU A 30 43.73 -2.83 -4.15
C LEU A 30 42.39 -3.41 -4.63
N LEU A 31 42.39 -4.58 -5.29
CA LEU A 31 41.18 -5.25 -5.76
C LEU A 31 40.44 -6.06 -4.67
N THR A 32 40.99 -6.19 -3.47
CA THR A 32 40.35 -6.92 -2.36
C THR A 32 39.65 -6.04 -1.33
N LEU A 33 39.73 -4.71 -1.47
CA LEU A 33 39.06 -3.74 -0.57
C LEU A 33 37.72 -3.20 -1.10
N SER A 34 37.26 -3.62 -2.28
CA SER A 34 36.01 -3.17 -2.90
C SER A 34 34.84 -4.14 -2.75
N GLY A 35 34.94 -5.10 -1.82
CA GLY A 35 34.00 -6.21 -1.66
C GLY A 35 32.99 -6.11 -0.51
N CYS A 36 32.67 -4.92 -0.01
CA CYS A 36 31.44 -4.74 0.79
C CYS A 36 30.40 -4.08 -0.11
N SER A 37 29.78 -4.90 -0.97
CA SER A 37 28.52 -4.53 -1.59
C SER A 37 27.53 -4.27 -0.46
N PHE A 38 27.18 -3.01 -0.30
CA PHE A 38 26.04 -2.53 0.47
C PHE A 38 24.79 -3.22 -0.05
N PHE A 39 24.49 -4.43 0.45
CA PHE A 39 23.16 -5.01 0.33
C PHE A 39 22.25 -4.20 1.26
N ALA A 40 21.87 -3.01 0.83
CA ALA A 40 20.71 -2.34 1.41
C ALA A 40 19.53 -3.25 1.10
N SER A 41 19.07 -4.01 2.11
CA SER A 41 17.79 -4.70 2.05
C SER A 41 16.73 -3.67 1.62
N SER A 42 15.92 -4.04 0.62
CA SER A 42 14.77 -3.20 0.27
C SER A 42 13.91 -3.03 1.52
N PRO A 43 13.31 -1.84 1.74
CA PRO A 43 12.43 -1.63 2.88
C PRO A 43 11.37 -2.73 2.94
N PRO A 44 11.08 -3.27 4.14
CA PRO A 44 10.03 -4.25 4.31
C PRO A 44 8.70 -3.71 3.78
N ARG A 45 7.96 -4.55 3.08
CA ARG A 45 6.69 -4.14 2.46
C ARG A 45 5.68 -5.26 2.43
N LEU A 46 4.41 -4.88 2.55
CA LEU A 46 3.29 -5.73 2.19
C LEU A 46 2.72 -5.24 0.87
N ASN A 47 2.48 -6.14 -0.07
CA ASN A 47 1.62 -5.85 -1.22
C ASN A 47 0.18 -5.80 -0.75
N VAL A 48 -0.65 -5.08 -1.49
CA VAL A 48 -2.09 -5.07 -1.29
C VAL A 48 -2.77 -5.50 -2.57
N GLU A 49 -3.64 -6.50 -2.45
CA GLU A 49 -4.34 -7.14 -3.56
C GLU A 49 -5.85 -7.13 -3.31
N LEU A 50 -6.64 -6.86 -4.34
CA LEU A 50 -8.09 -7.07 -4.29
C LEU A 50 -8.41 -8.46 -4.84
N ARG A 51 -9.27 -9.21 -4.15
CA ARG A 51 -9.80 -10.48 -4.65
C ARG A 51 -11.30 -10.48 -4.76
N TYR A 52 -11.78 -11.28 -5.69
CA TYR A 52 -13.18 -11.66 -5.83
C TYR A 52 -13.24 -13.15 -6.11
N ASP A 53 -14.07 -13.88 -5.35
CA ASP A 53 -14.20 -15.34 -5.46
C ASP A 53 -12.84 -16.06 -5.39
N GLY A 54 -11.98 -15.61 -4.47
CA GLY A 54 -10.63 -16.18 -4.26
C GLY A 54 -9.57 -15.84 -5.31
N HIS A 55 -9.89 -15.05 -6.34
CA HIS A 55 -8.95 -14.70 -7.42
C HIS A 55 -8.62 -13.20 -7.42
N PRO A 56 -7.39 -12.78 -7.80
CA PRO A 56 -7.06 -11.37 -7.97
C PRO A 56 -8.01 -10.70 -8.96
N VAL A 57 -8.51 -9.50 -8.65
CA VAL A 57 -9.35 -8.72 -9.56
C VAL A 57 -8.49 -8.16 -10.69
N PRO A 58 -8.59 -8.68 -11.93
CA PRO A 58 -7.79 -8.19 -13.02
C PRO A 58 -8.37 -6.88 -13.55
N CYS A 59 -7.50 -6.11 -14.17
CA CYS A 59 -7.87 -4.79 -14.59
C CYS A 59 -8.96 -4.76 -15.67
N GLY A 60 -9.94 -3.85 -15.52
CA GLY A 60 -11.00 -3.66 -16.50
C GLY A 60 -11.92 -4.86 -16.67
N THR A 61 -11.92 -5.79 -15.72
CA THR A 61 -12.70 -7.02 -15.78
C THR A 61 -14.04 -6.82 -15.08
N ALA A 62 -15.11 -7.25 -15.74
CA ALA A 62 -16.42 -7.35 -15.11
C ALA A 62 -16.40 -8.51 -14.12
N LEU A 63 -16.76 -8.24 -12.86
CA LEU A 63 -17.00 -9.23 -11.83
C LEU A 63 -18.42 -9.77 -12.02
N GLY A 64 -18.55 -11.09 -12.14
CA GLY A 64 -19.84 -11.77 -12.23
C GLY A 64 -20.52 -11.78 -10.86
N MET A 65 -21.54 -10.94 -10.67
CA MET A 65 -22.30 -10.81 -9.43
C MET A 65 -23.79 -10.98 -9.70
N SER A 66 -24.61 -11.03 -8.64
CA SER A 66 -26.06 -11.04 -8.80
C SER A 66 -26.51 -9.80 -9.58
N GLY A 67 -27.38 -10.00 -10.59
CA GLY A 67 -27.87 -8.92 -11.44
C GLY A 67 -26.98 -8.55 -12.65
N GLY A 68 -25.78 -9.12 -12.80
CA GLY A 68 -24.97 -8.98 -14.02
C GLY A 68 -23.48 -8.77 -13.79
N GLY A 69 -22.81 -8.23 -14.81
CA GLY A 69 -21.39 -7.86 -14.74
C GLY A 69 -21.20 -6.49 -14.12
N TRP A 70 -20.37 -6.42 -13.07
CA TRP A 70 -20.04 -5.18 -12.36
C TRP A 70 -18.55 -4.87 -12.48
N TYR A 71 -18.22 -3.62 -12.75
CA TYR A 71 -16.86 -3.13 -12.80
C TYR A 71 -16.54 -2.44 -11.49
N LEU A 72 -15.47 -2.87 -10.84
CA LEU A 72 -14.90 -2.11 -9.74
C LEU A 72 -14.21 -0.88 -10.33
N GLU A 73 -14.61 0.32 -9.91
CA GLU A 73 -14.10 1.58 -10.46
C GLU A 73 -13.02 2.16 -9.55
N HIS A 74 -13.37 2.26 -8.27
CA HIS A 74 -12.57 2.89 -7.22
C HIS A 74 -12.44 1.95 -6.03
N SER A 75 -11.24 1.86 -5.46
CA SER A 75 -10.96 1.13 -4.22
C SER A 75 -9.85 1.84 -3.47
N LYS A 76 -10.24 2.71 -2.56
CA LYS A 76 -9.34 3.49 -1.71
C LYS A 76 -9.63 3.23 -0.25
N PHE A 77 -8.60 3.05 0.55
CA PHE A 77 -8.76 2.91 2.00
C PHE A 77 -7.53 3.43 2.74
N TYR A 78 -7.78 4.11 3.84
CA TYR A 78 -6.75 4.49 4.81
C TYR A 78 -6.55 3.36 5.81
N LEU A 79 -5.30 2.98 6.01
CA LEU A 79 -4.89 2.08 7.08
C LEU A 79 -3.94 2.82 8.01
N SER A 80 -4.10 2.63 9.31
CA SER A 80 -3.31 3.32 10.34
C SER A 80 -3.04 2.42 11.54
N ASP A 81 -2.28 2.94 12.51
CA ASP A 81 -2.06 2.31 13.81
C ASP A 81 -1.53 0.86 13.73
N PHE A 82 -0.54 0.66 12.86
CA PHE A 82 0.10 -0.64 12.70
C PHE A 82 0.86 -1.04 13.96
N ARG A 83 0.59 -2.25 14.47
CA ARG A 83 1.16 -2.81 15.70
C ARG A 83 1.52 -4.29 15.53
N ASP A 84 2.52 -4.76 16.27
CA ASP A 84 2.89 -6.18 16.35
C ASP A 84 2.10 -6.93 17.44
N GLN A 85 2.40 -8.22 17.64
CA GLN A 85 1.79 -9.06 18.68
C GLN A 85 1.98 -8.56 20.13
N ASN A 86 2.94 -7.65 20.37
CA ASN A 86 3.21 -7.07 21.69
C ASN A 86 2.56 -5.68 21.84
N GLY A 87 1.85 -5.20 20.81
CA GLY A 87 1.33 -3.83 20.75
C GLY A 87 2.39 -2.78 20.43
N GLN A 88 3.60 -3.18 19.99
CA GLN A 88 4.63 -2.25 19.57
C GLN A 88 4.26 -1.64 18.22
N SER A 89 4.28 -0.31 18.14
CA SER A 89 3.99 0.42 16.90
C SER A 89 5.02 0.09 15.81
N LEU A 90 4.51 -0.21 14.62
CA LEU A 90 5.26 -0.49 13.40
C LEU A 90 5.22 0.75 12.51
N LYS A 91 6.36 1.44 12.40
CA LYS A 91 6.45 2.67 11.63
C LYS A 91 6.50 2.44 10.13
N LEU A 92 5.94 3.38 9.40
CA LEU A 92 5.90 3.40 7.94
C LEU A 92 6.95 4.38 7.38
N GLU A 93 7.35 4.21 6.11
CA GLU A 93 8.15 5.22 5.42
C GLU A 93 7.30 6.42 4.98
N ASN A 94 7.85 7.63 5.04
CA ASN A 94 7.18 8.80 4.48
C ASN A 94 7.24 8.78 2.94
N SER A 95 6.10 9.01 2.29
CA SER A 95 5.98 9.17 0.84
C SER A 95 4.71 9.96 0.48
N LYS A 96 4.41 10.12 -0.81
CA LYS A 96 3.13 10.71 -1.24
C LYS A 96 1.89 9.86 -0.87
N TRP A 97 2.08 8.60 -0.49
CA TRP A 97 0.99 7.67 -0.17
C TRP A 97 0.89 7.31 1.31
N GLN A 98 1.87 7.71 2.13
CA GLN A 98 1.93 7.33 3.53
C GLN A 98 2.77 8.30 4.36
N THR A 99 2.35 8.54 5.59
CA THR A 99 3.15 9.12 6.68
C THR A 99 3.80 7.99 7.48
N ASP A 100 4.36 8.28 8.66
CA ASP A 100 4.96 7.26 9.53
C ASP A 100 3.93 6.38 10.26
N ASP A 101 2.65 6.75 10.23
CA ASP A 101 1.55 6.12 10.98
C ASP A 101 0.27 5.89 10.16
N LEU A 102 0.22 6.34 8.90
CA LEU A 102 -0.95 6.25 8.03
C LEU A 102 -0.52 5.93 6.60
N VAL A 103 -1.26 5.05 5.91
CA VAL A 103 -1.11 4.78 4.48
C VAL A 103 -2.45 4.89 3.77
N LEU A 104 -2.46 5.49 2.59
CA LEU A 104 -3.54 5.38 1.62
C LEU A 104 -3.19 4.29 0.62
N VAL A 105 -3.97 3.22 0.64
CA VAL A 105 -4.02 2.26 -0.46
C VAL A 105 -5.04 2.76 -1.47
N SER A 106 -4.68 2.76 -2.74
CA SER A 106 -5.52 3.21 -3.84
C SER A 106 -5.31 2.27 -5.01
N ILE A 107 -6.31 1.47 -5.33
CA ILE A 107 -6.31 0.53 -6.45
C ILE A 107 -7.43 0.97 -7.40
N GLU A 108 -7.07 1.79 -8.38
CA GLU A 108 -8.04 2.41 -9.29
C GLU A 108 -8.16 1.61 -10.59
N GLN A 109 -9.39 1.33 -11.01
CA GLN A 109 -9.66 0.49 -12.17
C GLN A 109 -10.40 1.21 -13.30
N LYS A 110 -11.11 2.31 -13.00
CA LYS A 110 -11.87 3.13 -13.95
C LYS A 110 -11.15 3.44 -15.27
N ASP A 111 -9.87 3.81 -15.19
CA ASP A 111 -9.07 4.26 -16.34
C ASP A 111 -8.02 3.25 -16.80
N CYS A 112 -7.99 2.07 -16.18
CA CYS A 112 -6.91 1.12 -16.41
C CYS A 112 -6.83 0.59 -17.85
N TRP A 113 -7.97 0.45 -18.53
CA TRP A 113 -8.01 0.01 -19.94
C TRP A 113 -7.17 0.90 -20.88
N ARG A 114 -6.81 2.13 -20.45
CA ARG A 114 -5.98 3.08 -21.22
C ARG A 114 -4.48 2.80 -21.15
N GLY A 115 -4.02 1.83 -20.37
CA GLY A 115 -2.59 1.51 -20.24
C GLY A 115 -2.26 0.15 -19.65
N GLY A 116 -3.26 -0.63 -19.21
CA GLY A 116 -3.06 -1.91 -18.55
C GLY A 116 -2.55 -1.82 -17.12
N GLU A 117 -2.39 -0.61 -16.57
CA GLU A 117 -1.94 -0.35 -15.21
C GLU A 117 -3.10 0.12 -14.34
N MET A 118 -3.19 -0.41 -13.12
CA MET A 118 -4.06 0.11 -12.06
C MET A 118 -3.32 1.27 -11.36
N PRO A 119 -3.75 2.54 -11.52
CA PRO A 119 -3.07 3.66 -10.89
C PRO A 119 -3.28 3.67 -9.36
N GLY A 120 -2.25 4.11 -8.64
CA GLY A 120 -2.36 4.43 -7.22
C GLY A 120 -1.22 3.85 -6.38
N ASN A 121 -1.58 3.22 -5.25
CA ASN A 121 -0.66 2.63 -4.30
C ASN A 121 -1.17 1.26 -3.88
N HIS A 122 -0.43 0.20 -4.21
CA HIS A 122 -0.79 -1.19 -3.89
C HIS A 122 0.21 -1.79 -2.89
N GLN A 123 0.87 -0.95 -2.10
CA GLN A 123 1.91 -1.38 -1.18
C GLN A 123 1.83 -0.58 0.13
N ILE A 124 2.18 -1.25 1.21
CA ILE A 124 2.43 -0.65 2.52
C ILE A 124 3.92 -0.80 2.77
N ARG A 125 4.65 0.31 2.88
CA ARG A 125 6.11 0.30 3.03
C ARG A 125 6.47 0.63 4.47
N PHE A 126 7.01 -0.34 5.18
CA PHE A 126 7.44 -0.16 6.57
C PHE A 126 8.81 0.50 6.61
N SER A 127 9.10 1.20 7.70
CA SER A 127 10.43 1.74 7.95
C SER A 127 11.46 0.62 7.99
N LYS A 128 12.73 0.95 7.75
CA LYS A 128 13.81 -0.04 7.62
C LYS A 128 14.09 -0.81 8.92
N GLU A 129 13.65 -0.28 10.04
CA GLU A 129 13.81 -0.83 11.38
C GLU A 129 12.78 -1.92 11.69
N VAL A 130 11.67 -1.98 10.94
CA VAL A 130 10.65 -3.03 11.08
C VAL A 130 11.16 -4.30 10.41
N ASP A 131 11.16 -5.44 11.12
CA ASP A 131 11.34 -6.74 10.48
C ASP A 131 9.99 -7.44 10.38
N LEU A 132 9.41 -7.47 9.18
CA LEU A 132 8.14 -8.16 8.96
C LEU A 132 8.27 -9.66 9.27
N GLY A 133 9.45 -10.27 9.19
CA GLY A 133 9.68 -11.69 9.48
C GLY A 133 9.36 -12.10 10.93
N ASP A 134 9.55 -11.18 11.88
CA ASP A 134 9.35 -11.39 13.32
C ASP A 134 7.91 -11.10 13.78
N ILE A 135 7.06 -10.62 12.87
CA ILE A 135 5.66 -10.30 13.15
C ILE A 135 4.82 -11.57 13.01
N GLU A 136 4.33 -12.05 14.16
CA GLU A 136 3.41 -13.19 14.23
C GLU A 136 1.95 -12.76 14.13
N ARG A 137 1.65 -11.52 14.58
CA ARG A 137 0.34 -10.89 14.44
C ARG A 137 0.50 -9.46 13.98
N LEU A 138 -0.21 -9.11 12.92
CA LEU A 138 -0.27 -7.76 12.39
C LEU A 138 -1.60 -7.13 12.78
N GLN A 139 -1.53 -6.09 13.60
CA GLN A 139 -2.67 -5.30 14.03
C GLN A 139 -2.66 -3.96 13.30
N PHE A 140 -3.82 -3.46 12.89
CA PHE A 140 -3.98 -2.13 12.28
C PHE A 140 -5.45 -1.71 12.29
N ALA A 141 -5.68 -0.43 12.04
CA ALA A 141 -7.01 0.16 11.89
C ALA A 141 -7.30 0.51 10.42
N LEU A 142 -8.53 0.30 9.97
CA LEU A 142 -9.06 0.97 8.78
C LEU A 142 -9.68 2.31 9.22
N GLY A 143 -9.04 3.38 8.79
CA GLY A 143 -9.45 4.75 9.07
C GLY A 143 -8.29 5.71 9.30
N VAL A 144 -8.65 6.97 9.52
CA VAL A 144 -7.70 8.06 9.78
C VAL A 144 -7.73 8.39 11.26
N PRO A 145 -6.61 8.28 12.01
CA PRO A 145 -6.56 8.63 13.41
C PRO A 145 -6.99 10.09 13.62
N VAL A 146 -7.76 10.35 14.68
CA VAL A 146 -8.16 11.70 15.06
C VAL A 146 -6.97 12.41 15.69
N ASN A 147 -6.00 12.81 14.89
CA ASN A 147 -4.94 13.69 15.34
C ASN A 147 -5.54 15.09 15.46
N SER A 148 -5.72 15.52 16.71
CA SER A 148 -6.35 16.75 17.16
C SER A 148 -5.74 17.98 16.49
N GLY A 149 -6.29 18.35 15.35
CA GLY A 149 -5.97 19.55 14.62
C GLY A 149 -7.04 19.73 13.58
N ASN A 150 -7.91 20.72 13.80
CA ASN A 150 -8.96 21.13 12.89
C ASN A 150 -8.33 21.73 11.62
N GLN A 151 -7.60 20.91 10.86
CA GLN A 151 -6.81 21.34 9.71
C GLN A 151 -7.66 21.19 8.47
N ASN A 152 -7.76 22.26 7.69
CA ASN A 152 -8.39 22.23 6.38
C ASN A 152 -7.78 21.06 5.57
N PRO A 153 -8.57 20.04 5.21
CA PRO A 153 -8.05 18.83 4.56
C PRO A 153 -7.44 19.10 3.19
N LEU A 154 -7.79 20.21 2.52
CA LEU A 154 -7.14 20.63 1.28
C LEU A 154 -5.71 21.18 1.49
N THR A 155 -5.34 21.50 2.74
CA THR A 155 -4.00 21.99 3.12
C THR A 155 -3.16 20.94 3.86
N GLN A 156 -3.75 19.79 4.18
CA GLN A 156 -3.01 18.70 4.82
C GLN A 156 -1.95 18.16 3.85
N PRO A 157 -0.84 17.61 4.34
CA PRO A 157 0.11 16.91 3.48
C PRO A 157 -0.54 15.64 2.89
N SER A 158 0.03 15.14 1.80
CA SER A 158 -0.31 13.81 1.31
C SER A 158 -0.04 12.74 2.39
N PRO A 159 -0.85 11.68 2.47
CA PRO A 159 -1.95 11.32 1.57
C PRO A 159 -3.32 11.91 1.93
N LEU A 160 -3.41 12.89 2.84
CA LEU A 160 -4.68 13.43 3.31
C LEU A 160 -5.23 14.57 2.43
N ASN A 161 -4.47 15.10 1.46
CA ASN A 161 -4.93 16.13 0.53
C ASN A 161 -5.76 15.65 -0.66
N LEU A 162 -6.17 14.37 -0.70
CA LEU A 162 -6.96 13.84 -1.80
C LEU A 162 -8.43 14.25 -1.65
N SER A 163 -8.88 15.21 -2.46
CA SER A 163 -10.28 15.68 -2.47
C SER A 163 -11.30 14.55 -2.66
N SER A 164 -10.93 13.50 -3.41
CA SER A 164 -11.76 12.33 -3.65
C SER A 164 -12.03 11.49 -2.38
N MET A 165 -11.17 11.62 -1.37
CA MET A 165 -11.25 11.00 -0.05
C MET A 165 -11.70 11.98 1.03
N PHE A 166 -11.84 13.27 0.74
CA PHE A 166 -12.43 14.22 1.66
C PHE A 166 -13.96 13.98 1.76
N TRP A 167 -14.52 14.04 2.96
CA TRP A 167 -15.96 13.91 3.19
C TRP A 167 -16.63 15.26 3.38
N SER A 168 -16.37 15.90 4.51
CA SER A 168 -16.85 17.24 4.86
C SER A 168 -15.93 17.81 5.95
N VAL A 169 -16.03 19.12 6.21
CA VAL A 169 -15.22 19.74 7.28
C VAL A 169 -15.53 19.13 8.65
N HIS A 170 -16.79 18.79 8.91
CA HIS A 170 -17.25 18.24 10.19
C HIS A 170 -17.00 16.74 10.32
N SER A 171 -17.03 16.03 9.19
CA SER A 171 -16.89 14.56 9.10
C SER A 171 -15.46 14.11 8.80
N GLY A 172 -14.59 15.03 8.35
CA GLY A 172 -13.20 14.77 8.01
C GLY A 172 -13.05 14.00 6.70
N HIS A 173 -12.37 12.86 6.76
CA HIS A 173 -12.03 12.03 5.60
C HIS A 173 -12.91 10.78 5.52
N LYS A 174 -13.19 10.35 4.28
CA LYS A 174 -13.53 8.96 3.98
C LYS A 174 -12.38 8.07 4.43
N PHE A 175 -12.69 7.04 5.19
CA PHE A 175 -11.79 5.96 5.58
C PHE A 175 -11.69 4.91 4.48
N ALA A 176 -12.81 4.63 3.82
CA ALA A 176 -12.87 3.75 2.66
C ALA A 176 -13.78 4.35 1.59
N ARG A 177 -13.44 4.11 0.33
CA ARG A 177 -14.25 4.43 -0.84
C ARG A 177 -14.14 3.27 -1.83
N ILE A 178 -15.25 2.57 -2.00
CA ILE A 178 -15.41 1.45 -2.93
C ILE A 178 -16.61 1.79 -3.81
N GLU A 179 -16.41 1.77 -5.12
CA GLU A 179 -17.48 2.09 -6.07
C GLU A 179 -17.48 1.07 -7.20
N LEU A 180 -18.67 0.54 -7.48
CA LEU A 180 -18.92 -0.38 -8.59
C LEU A 180 -19.91 0.23 -9.57
N SER A 181 -19.73 -0.07 -10.84
CA SER A 181 -20.62 0.31 -11.93
C SER A 181 -21.08 -0.93 -12.69
N SER A 182 -22.30 -0.90 -13.22
CA SER A 182 -22.75 -1.85 -14.23
C SER A 182 -23.26 -1.10 -15.45
N VAL A 183 -23.72 -1.83 -16.47
CA VAL A 183 -24.29 -1.21 -17.68
C VAL A 183 -25.54 -0.37 -17.39
N SER A 184 -26.28 -0.66 -16.31
CA SER A 184 -27.57 -0.05 -16.01
C SER A 184 -27.68 0.52 -14.59
N ASP A 185 -26.68 0.33 -13.74
CA ASP A 185 -26.75 0.71 -12.33
C ASP A 185 -25.36 1.03 -11.74
N SER A 186 -25.33 1.47 -10.49
CA SER A 186 -24.13 1.80 -9.71
C SER A 186 -24.33 1.43 -8.25
N TRP A 187 -23.26 1.08 -7.56
CA TRP A 187 -23.27 0.87 -6.12
C TRP A 187 -22.04 1.51 -5.50
N ALA A 188 -22.21 2.14 -4.35
CA ALA A 188 -21.12 2.80 -3.63
C ALA A 188 -21.11 2.41 -2.15
N PHE A 189 -19.91 2.19 -1.62
CA PHE A 189 -19.63 2.15 -0.21
C PHE A 189 -18.59 3.19 0.17
N HIS A 190 -19.00 4.19 0.96
CA HIS A 190 -18.10 5.19 1.52
C HIS A 190 -18.15 5.10 3.03
N LEU A 191 -17.07 4.68 3.68
CA LEU A 191 -16.92 4.77 5.13
C LEU A 191 -16.20 6.07 5.46
N GLY A 192 -16.59 6.75 6.52
CA GLY A 192 -15.90 7.95 7.01
C GLY A 192 -16.35 8.31 8.42
N GLY A 193 -15.80 9.40 8.96
CA GLY A 193 -16.35 9.97 10.18
C GLY A 193 -17.79 10.40 9.98
N VAL A 194 -18.67 10.06 10.92
CA VAL A 194 -20.06 10.50 10.89
C VAL A 194 -20.21 11.82 11.65
N ASP A 195 -21.02 12.72 11.13
CA ASP A 195 -21.43 13.91 11.88
C ASP A 195 -22.34 13.45 13.03
N CYS A 196 -21.92 13.63 14.29
CA CYS A 196 -22.82 13.46 15.42
C CYS A 196 -23.79 14.65 15.48
N ALA A 197 -24.75 14.70 14.56
CA ALA A 197 -25.68 15.80 14.36
C ALA A 197 -26.77 15.94 15.46
N ASN A 198 -26.56 15.34 16.64
CA ASN A 198 -27.53 15.41 17.74
C ASN A 198 -27.27 16.55 18.73
N ASN A 199 -26.14 17.27 18.63
CA ASN A 199 -25.89 18.45 19.47
C ASN A 199 -25.53 19.65 18.59
N GLN A 200 -26.55 20.43 18.18
CA GLN A 200 -26.37 21.73 17.52
C GLN A 200 -25.65 22.78 18.40
N GLU A 201 -25.30 22.46 19.64
CA GLU A 201 -24.61 23.37 20.59
C GLU A 201 -23.17 22.99 20.92
N ALA A 202 -22.62 21.89 20.38
CA ALA A 202 -21.21 21.55 20.60
C ALA A 202 -20.37 22.03 19.41
N SER A 203 -19.54 23.05 19.64
CA SER A 203 -18.47 23.53 18.75
C SER A 203 -17.33 22.52 18.54
N GLU A 204 -17.54 21.25 18.90
CA GLU A 204 -16.55 20.18 18.83
C GLU A 204 -17.00 19.15 17.78
N PRO A 205 -16.21 18.94 16.71
CA PRO A 205 -16.49 17.88 15.75
C PRO A 205 -16.41 16.53 16.47
N CYS A 206 -17.54 15.86 16.56
CA CYS A 206 -17.63 14.52 17.09
C CYS A 206 -17.18 13.54 15.99
N TYR A 207 -15.87 13.39 15.83
CA TYR A 207 -15.27 12.32 15.03
C TYR A 207 -15.36 11.00 15.82
N LYS A 208 -16.56 10.53 16.15
CA LYS A 208 -16.74 9.13 16.58
C LYS A 208 -16.91 8.26 15.34
N ALA A 209 -15.83 8.20 14.57
CA ALA A 209 -15.62 7.09 13.68
C ALA A 209 -14.85 6.07 14.52
N ASP A 210 -15.52 5.02 14.98
CA ASP A 210 -14.79 3.91 15.56
C ASP A 210 -13.88 3.36 14.45
N LEU A 211 -12.57 3.47 14.64
CA LEU A 211 -11.61 2.86 13.75
C LEU A 211 -11.89 1.36 13.74
N LEU A 212 -12.03 0.78 12.54
CA LEU A 212 -12.24 -0.65 12.43
C LEU A 212 -10.90 -1.35 12.61
N GLU A 213 -10.70 -1.97 13.77
CA GLU A 213 -9.47 -2.69 14.08
C GLU A 213 -9.46 -4.09 13.43
N PHE A 214 -8.31 -4.45 12.88
CA PHE A 214 -8.00 -5.77 12.33
C PHE A 214 -6.81 -6.36 13.09
N ASP A 215 -6.88 -7.66 13.34
CA ASP A 215 -5.79 -8.43 13.96
C ASP A 215 -5.60 -9.75 13.21
N LEU A 216 -4.56 -9.77 12.37
CA LEU A 216 -4.29 -10.86 11.43
C LEU A 216 -3.11 -11.70 11.92
N ALA A 217 -3.32 -13.01 12.07
CA ALA A 217 -2.24 -13.95 12.32
C ALA A 217 -1.39 -14.15 11.04
N ARG A 218 -0.08 -14.28 11.22
CA ARG A 218 0.84 -14.55 10.12
C ARG A 218 0.54 -15.90 9.48
N PRO A 219 0.35 -15.98 8.15
CA PRO A 219 0.24 -17.25 7.45
C PRO A 219 1.59 -17.98 7.45
N LYS A 220 1.56 -19.29 7.20
CA LYS A 220 2.80 -20.05 6.97
C LYS A 220 3.38 -19.66 5.60
N GLY A 221 4.64 -19.24 5.54
CA GLY A 221 5.34 -18.93 4.29
C GLY A 221 5.78 -17.47 4.18
N ALA A 222 5.70 -16.91 2.98
CA ALA A 222 6.26 -15.60 2.67
C ALA A 222 5.52 -14.44 3.34
N ALA A 223 4.20 -14.56 3.58
CA ALA A 223 3.39 -13.59 4.34
C ALA A 223 3.63 -12.13 3.89
N ASN A 224 3.50 -11.88 2.60
CA ASN A 224 3.91 -10.61 1.98
C ASN A 224 2.76 -9.82 1.36
N THR A 225 1.52 -10.30 1.46
CA THR A 225 0.37 -9.67 0.80
C THR A 225 -0.82 -9.59 1.74
N LEU A 226 -1.39 -8.38 1.86
CA LEU A 226 -2.72 -8.18 2.42
C LEU A 226 -3.75 -8.23 1.29
N VAL A 227 -4.70 -9.15 1.42
CA VAL A 227 -5.78 -9.32 0.46
C VAL A 227 -7.05 -8.71 1.01
N PHE A 228 -7.70 -7.85 0.22
CA PHE A 228 -9.04 -7.35 0.47
C PHE A 228 -10.03 -8.11 -0.41
N HIS A 229 -10.93 -8.87 0.22
CA HIS A 229 -11.91 -9.71 -0.45
C HIS A 229 -13.20 -8.95 -0.71
N ILE A 230 -13.39 -8.52 -1.97
CA ILE A 230 -14.56 -7.76 -2.44
C ILE A 230 -15.83 -8.60 -2.37
N ASP A 231 -15.74 -9.90 -2.67
CA ASP A 231 -16.83 -10.87 -2.53
C ASP A 231 -17.32 -10.98 -1.08
N ARG A 232 -16.40 -11.04 -0.10
CA ARG A 232 -16.74 -11.11 1.32
C ARG A 232 -17.36 -9.80 1.82
N LEU A 233 -16.86 -8.66 1.33
CA LEU A 233 -17.44 -7.34 1.65
C LEU A 233 -18.89 -7.22 1.16
N LEU A 234 -19.16 -7.71 -0.06
CA LEU A 234 -20.45 -7.58 -0.72
C LEU A 234 -21.43 -8.72 -0.39
N GLN A 235 -21.05 -9.62 0.53
CA GLN A 235 -21.85 -10.80 0.85
C GLN A 235 -23.26 -10.42 1.32
N GLY A 236 -24.27 -10.97 0.65
CA GLY A 236 -25.68 -10.75 0.98
C GLY A 236 -26.28 -9.43 0.49
N ILE A 237 -25.48 -8.56 -0.16
CA ILE A 237 -25.93 -7.26 -0.64
C ILE A 237 -26.47 -7.40 -2.07
N GLU A 238 -27.72 -6.98 -2.29
CA GLU A 238 -28.21 -6.77 -3.64
C GLU A 238 -27.63 -5.46 -4.19
N LEU A 239 -26.78 -5.57 -5.21
CA LEU A 239 -26.12 -4.42 -5.82
C LEU A 239 -27.10 -3.62 -6.69
N ASN A 240 -27.42 -2.42 -6.23
CA ASN A 240 -28.12 -1.39 -6.98
C ASN A 240 -27.90 -0.05 -6.28
N LYS A 241 -28.28 1.06 -6.93
CA LYS A 241 -28.11 2.39 -6.35
C LYS A 241 -28.85 2.57 -5.02
N ALA A 242 -30.04 1.99 -4.87
CA ALA A 242 -30.84 2.13 -3.65
C ALA A 242 -30.22 1.46 -2.42
N ASN A 243 -29.39 0.43 -2.65
CA ASN A 243 -28.67 -0.32 -1.62
C ASN A 243 -27.22 0.14 -1.44
N SER A 244 -26.85 1.32 -1.98
CA SER A 244 -25.56 1.93 -1.67
C SER A 244 -25.47 2.24 -0.17
N CYS A 245 -24.25 2.29 0.36
CA CYS A 245 -23.97 2.73 1.71
C CYS A 245 -22.96 3.88 1.66
N THR A 246 -23.47 5.10 1.71
CA THR A 246 -22.67 6.32 1.81
C THR A 246 -23.00 7.09 3.09
N PHE A 247 -23.54 6.40 4.09
CA PHE A 247 -24.02 6.96 5.36
C PHE A 247 -24.92 8.18 5.20
N GLN A 248 -25.67 8.26 4.10
CA GLN A 248 -26.72 9.26 3.93
C GLN A 248 -27.95 8.87 4.76
N PRO A 249 -28.76 9.85 5.19
CA PRO A 249 -30.01 9.57 5.88
C PRO A 249 -30.90 8.59 5.08
N GLY A 250 -31.26 7.47 5.70
CA GLY A 250 -32.10 6.43 5.09
C GLY A 250 -31.35 5.17 4.64
N GLU A 251 -30.01 5.18 4.53
CA GLU A 251 -29.19 4.05 4.06
C GLU A 251 -28.83 3.04 5.19
N THR A 252 -29.74 2.83 6.15
CA THR A 252 -29.40 2.11 7.41
C THR A 252 -29.11 0.62 7.21
N GLU A 253 -30.00 -0.12 6.56
CA GLU A 253 -29.88 -1.58 6.43
C GLU A 253 -28.67 -2.00 5.58
N SER A 254 -28.47 -1.37 4.41
CA SER A 254 -27.31 -1.66 3.55
C SER A 254 -25.99 -1.34 4.26
N CYS A 255 -25.92 -0.22 4.99
CA CYS A 255 -24.73 0.14 5.75
C CYS A 255 -24.44 -0.83 6.90
N GLU A 256 -25.45 -1.24 7.65
CA GLU A 256 -25.31 -2.23 8.72
C GLU A 256 -24.78 -3.57 8.18
N MET A 257 -25.26 -4.02 7.02
CA MET A 257 -24.76 -5.24 6.35
C MET A 257 -23.28 -5.11 5.94
N VAL A 258 -22.90 -4.01 5.27
CA VAL A 258 -21.50 -3.80 4.85
C VAL A 258 -20.57 -3.73 6.06
N LEU A 259 -20.96 -3.00 7.11
CA LEU A 259 -20.19 -2.91 8.35
C LEU A 259 -20.07 -4.28 9.03
N SER A 260 -21.16 -5.04 9.10
CA SER A 260 -21.13 -6.42 9.62
C SER A 260 -20.16 -7.29 8.84
N ASN A 261 -20.16 -7.21 7.50
CA ASN A 261 -19.23 -7.96 6.66
C ASN A 261 -17.78 -7.53 6.91
N LEU A 262 -17.53 -6.23 7.10
CA LEU A 262 -16.21 -5.69 7.42
C LEU A 262 -15.62 -6.23 8.74
N HIS A 263 -16.45 -6.58 9.72
CA HIS A 263 -16.01 -7.24 10.96
C HIS A 263 -15.69 -8.74 10.79
N GLN A 264 -15.96 -9.32 9.63
CA GLN A 264 -15.62 -10.71 9.31
C GLN A 264 -14.21 -10.77 8.66
N SER A 265 -13.90 -11.91 8.02
CA SER A 265 -12.62 -12.15 7.35
C SER A 265 -12.50 -11.45 5.98
N VAL A 266 -12.80 -10.15 5.88
CA VAL A 266 -12.67 -9.37 4.63
C VAL A 266 -11.23 -9.06 4.25
N ILE A 267 -10.33 -9.01 5.24
CA ILE A 267 -8.90 -8.86 5.02
C ILE A 267 -8.19 -10.14 5.45
N GLU A 268 -7.27 -10.59 4.61
CA GLU A 268 -6.46 -11.79 4.85
C GLU A 268 -4.99 -11.48 4.61
N TRP A 269 -4.12 -12.04 5.45
CA TRP A 269 -2.68 -11.97 5.24
C TRP A 269 -2.20 -13.30 4.65
N ILE A 270 -1.58 -13.25 3.46
CA ILE A 270 -1.03 -14.40 2.72
C ILE A 270 0.45 -14.25 2.39
#